data_AF-A0A9D8WLJ3-F1
#
_entry.id   AF-A0A9D8WLJ3-F1
#
_cell.length_a   1.000
_cell.length_b   1.000
_cell.length_c   1.000
_cell.angle_alpha   90.00
_cell.angle_beta   90.00
_cell.angle_gamma   90.00
#
_symmetry.space_group_name_H-M   'P 1'
#
loop_
_entity.id
_entity.type
_entity.pdbx_description
1 polymer ?
#
loop_
_entity_poly.entity_id
_entity_poly.type
_entity_poly.pdbx_seq_one_letter_code
_entity_poly.pdbx_strand_id
1 'polypeptide(L)'
;MGAISTTSDVLDQALRGAGLEEAFDDRGVAHEDCPGCGASRGLKLSLARGRVHCTACGSEGPLLAYLREKAEAGEWSHEPYAEAEIVPITPRPRPANDDDAVESVSESYPVPATVAVNVPVSDLPRVELVQESRGERRTDFGRGSSRSKSPRAPTRGWGERIIISLLALIFLVAGLAAAGLSGFANYQAFSAGVLDATQARVWGWSGVIASVCSFGGFTFFWWHMSGRRFGEAMRSLVFALAGAGTSIAGTSLFMMNNAQAQDAQLAQAQQVQALGEAEIADWTRQLQGIPPETRTIEGLEAYLAGVEAVGRTHQKPYRDAQNELGLARRRAMLEDRIAGARADLRQAAEASGLTLPAQNLPAWFFALMLELFSSQGTSIAFVSLLLLFGARSHTRLESPGLDFDAAD
;
A
#
# COMPACT_ATOMS: atom_id res chain seq x y z
N MET A 1 -8.78 -4.66 -4.55
CA MET A 1 -9.02 -5.79 -5.47
C MET A 1 -7.90 -5.76 -6.48
N GLY A 2 -6.84 -6.55 -6.27
CA GLY A 2 -5.80 -6.72 -7.27
C GLY A 2 -6.39 -7.48 -8.45
N ALA A 3 -6.24 -6.96 -9.66
CA ALA A 3 -6.56 -7.73 -10.85
C ALA A 3 -5.70 -8.99 -10.82
N ILE A 4 -6.34 -10.15 -10.74
CA ILE A 4 -5.67 -11.42 -10.97
C ILE A 4 -5.27 -11.37 -12.44
N SER A 5 -4.01 -10.99 -12.69
CA SER A 5 -3.44 -11.07 -14.03
C SER A 5 -3.47 -12.54 -14.42
N THR A 6 -4.32 -12.86 -15.37
CA THR A 6 -4.35 -14.21 -15.92
C THR A 6 -3.05 -14.44 -16.68
N THR A 7 -2.62 -15.69 -16.83
CA THR A 7 -1.41 -16.03 -17.61
C THR A 7 -1.48 -15.50 -19.05
N SER A 8 -2.69 -15.23 -19.56
CA SER A 8 -2.93 -14.57 -20.85
C SER A 8 -2.49 -13.11 -20.84
N ASP A 9 -2.85 -12.34 -19.80
CA ASP A 9 -2.54 -10.91 -19.72
C ASP A 9 -1.02 -10.66 -19.61
N VAL A 10 -0.31 -11.52 -18.86
CA VAL A 10 1.15 -11.45 -18.73
C VAL A 10 1.85 -11.76 -20.07
N LEU A 11 1.32 -12.73 -20.82
CA LEU A 11 1.87 -13.13 -22.11
C LEU A 11 1.61 -12.06 -23.18
N ASP A 12 0.40 -11.50 -23.21
CA ASP A 12 0.03 -10.42 -24.13
C ASP A 12 0.83 -9.14 -23.88
N GLN A 13 1.15 -8.84 -22.63
CA GLN A 13 2.02 -7.71 -22.28
C GLN A 13 3.48 -7.98 -22.69
N ALA A 14 3.98 -9.20 -22.51
CA ALA A 14 5.34 -9.59 -22.90
C ALA A 14 5.52 -9.61 -24.43
N LEU A 15 4.51 -10.06 -25.18
CA LEU A 15 4.51 -10.06 -26.64
C LEU A 15 4.55 -8.62 -27.22
N ARG A 16 3.77 -7.72 -26.63
CA ARG A 16 3.78 -6.30 -26.99
C ARG A 16 5.12 -5.62 -26.67
N GLY A 17 5.68 -5.91 -25.49
CA GLY A 17 7.00 -5.39 -25.11
C GLY A 17 8.12 -5.86 -26.04
N ALA A 18 8.04 -7.09 -26.55
CA ALA A 18 9.02 -7.66 -27.47
C ALA A 18 8.78 -7.30 -28.96
N GLY A 19 7.71 -6.57 -29.28
CA GLY A 19 7.33 -6.23 -30.66
C GLY A 19 6.92 -7.44 -31.53
N LEU A 20 6.43 -8.52 -30.91
CA LEU A 20 6.11 -9.80 -31.59
C LEU A 20 4.61 -10.11 -31.63
N GLU A 21 3.78 -9.09 -31.48
CA GLU A 21 2.31 -9.21 -31.44
C GLU A 21 1.70 -9.78 -32.73
N GLU A 22 2.31 -9.55 -33.89
CA GLU A 22 1.86 -10.05 -35.20
C GLU A 22 2.75 -11.16 -35.79
N ALA A 23 3.77 -11.62 -35.05
CA ALA A 23 4.77 -12.55 -35.56
C ALA A 23 4.33 -14.03 -35.52
N PHE A 24 3.26 -14.35 -34.80
CA PHE A 24 2.77 -15.71 -34.61
C PHE A 24 1.71 -16.07 -35.64
N ASP A 25 1.83 -17.28 -36.21
CA ASP A 25 0.83 -17.85 -37.11
C ASP A 25 -0.44 -18.31 -36.37
N ASP A 26 -1.47 -18.72 -37.14
CA ASP A 26 -2.73 -19.26 -36.61
C ASP A 26 -2.55 -20.51 -35.72
N ARG A 27 -1.34 -21.11 -35.70
CA ARG A 27 -0.97 -22.27 -34.87
C ARG A 27 -0.19 -21.86 -33.62
N GLY A 28 -0.01 -20.56 -33.39
CA GLY A 28 0.72 -20.00 -32.26
C GLY A 28 2.22 -20.27 -32.33
N VAL A 29 2.79 -20.27 -33.54
CA VAL A 29 4.22 -20.47 -33.80
C VAL A 29 4.81 -19.27 -34.54
N ALA A 30 5.96 -18.79 -34.07
CA ALA A 30 6.75 -17.76 -34.74
C ALA A 30 8.19 -18.24 -34.98
N HIS A 31 8.86 -17.68 -35.99
CA HIS A 31 10.26 -17.99 -36.30
C HIS A 31 11.09 -16.70 -36.31
N GLU A 32 12.14 -16.68 -35.51
CA GLU A 32 13.03 -15.53 -35.30
C GLU A 32 14.49 -15.94 -35.51
N ASP A 33 15.36 -14.94 -35.62
CA ASP A 33 16.79 -15.16 -35.70
C ASP A 33 17.33 -15.62 -34.33
N CYS A 34 18.24 -16.61 -34.33
CA CYS A 34 18.76 -17.14 -33.08
C CYS A 34 19.87 -16.22 -32.51
N PRO A 35 19.74 -15.71 -31.28
CA PRO A 35 20.76 -14.85 -30.69
C PRO A 35 22.06 -15.59 -30.36
N GLY A 36 21.99 -16.90 -30.09
CA GLY A 36 23.16 -17.70 -29.72
C GLY A 36 24.07 -18.08 -30.90
N CYS A 37 23.51 -18.25 -32.11
CA CYS A 37 24.28 -18.70 -33.27
C CYS A 37 24.08 -17.86 -34.54
N GLY A 38 23.27 -16.81 -34.49
CA GLY A 38 22.99 -15.93 -35.63
C GLY A 38 22.19 -16.58 -36.76
N ALA A 39 21.62 -17.78 -36.55
CA ALA A 39 20.87 -18.48 -37.59
C ALA A 39 19.56 -17.74 -37.92
N SER A 40 19.42 -17.31 -39.17
CA SER A 40 18.23 -16.61 -39.65
C SER A 40 16.99 -17.51 -39.59
N ARG A 41 15.91 -17.08 -38.92
CA ARG A 41 14.69 -17.87 -38.66
C ARG A 41 14.95 -19.23 -37.99
N GLY A 42 16.10 -19.39 -37.33
CA GLY A 42 16.52 -20.63 -36.68
C GLY A 42 15.84 -20.87 -35.33
N LEU A 43 15.20 -19.85 -34.75
CA LEU A 43 14.59 -19.88 -33.43
C LEU A 43 13.07 -20.04 -33.53
N LYS A 44 12.54 -21.17 -33.09
CA LYS A 44 11.11 -21.47 -33.07
C LYS A 44 10.49 -21.10 -31.73
N LEU A 45 9.54 -20.19 -31.76
CA LEU A 45 8.74 -19.75 -30.60
C LEU A 45 7.40 -20.48 -30.64
N SER A 46 6.96 -21.11 -29.55
CA SER A 46 5.66 -21.79 -29.48
C SER A 46 4.85 -21.36 -28.27
N LEU A 47 3.70 -20.73 -28.52
CA LEU A 47 2.74 -20.34 -27.47
C LEU A 47 2.13 -21.58 -26.79
N ALA A 48 1.75 -22.59 -27.59
CA ALA A 48 1.13 -23.82 -27.08
C ALA A 48 2.05 -24.62 -26.14
N ARG A 49 3.37 -24.55 -26.34
CA ARG A 49 4.36 -25.25 -25.50
C ARG A 49 5.04 -24.33 -24.47
N GLY A 50 4.83 -23.02 -24.56
CA GLY A 50 5.49 -22.01 -23.72
C GLY A 50 7.02 -22.04 -23.81
N ARG A 51 7.58 -22.46 -24.95
CA ARG A 51 9.02 -22.70 -25.11
C ARG A 51 9.58 -22.10 -26.40
N VAL A 52 10.87 -21.81 -26.34
CA VAL A 52 11.71 -21.40 -27.46
C VAL A 52 12.70 -22.52 -27.74
N HIS A 53 12.94 -22.84 -29.02
CA HIS A 53 13.92 -23.84 -29.41
C HIS A 53 14.62 -23.44 -30.71
N CYS A 54 15.95 -23.46 -30.71
CA CYS A 54 16.74 -23.27 -31.93
C CYS A 54 17.12 -24.61 -32.56
N THR A 55 16.80 -24.78 -33.84
CA THR A 55 17.15 -25.99 -34.59
C THR A 55 18.61 -26.04 -35.02
N ALA A 56 19.31 -24.89 -35.05
CA ALA A 56 20.70 -24.79 -35.52
C ALA A 56 21.73 -25.03 -34.41
N CYS A 57 21.52 -24.48 -33.20
CA CYS A 57 22.45 -24.64 -32.07
C CYS A 57 21.88 -25.44 -30.89
N GLY A 58 20.61 -25.85 -30.96
CA GLY A 58 19.95 -26.65 -29.92
C GLY A 58 19.55 -25.87 -28.67
N SER A 59 19.72 -24.54 -28.63
CA SER A 59 19.34 -23.72 -27.47
C SER A 59 17.83 -23.84 -27.20
N GLU A 60 17.45 -24.13 -25.96
CA GLU A 60 16.06 -24.19 -25.53
C GLU A 60 15.83 -23.35 -24.26
N GLY A 61 14.62 -22.80 -24.12
CA GLY A 61 14.29 -21.97 -22.97
C GLY A 61 12.80 -21.68 -22.83
N PRO A 62 12.36 -21.11 -21.69
CA PRO A 62 10.99 -20.69 -21.49
C PRO A 62 10.67 -19.43 -22.30
N LEU A 63 9.50 -19.41 -22.97
CA LEU A 63 9.09 -18.34 -23.88
C LEU A 63 9.01 -16.97 -23.21
N LEU A 64 8.45 -16.90 -22.00
CA LEU A 64 8.31 -15.64 -21.26
C LEU A 64 9.66 -15.01 -20.86
N ALA A 65 10.69 -15.83 -20.61
CA ALA A 65 12.02 -15.30 -20.31
C ALA A 65 12.64 -14.65 -21.55
N TYR A 66 12.56 -15.34 -22.69
CA TYR A 66 13.04 -14.80 -23.97
C TYR A 66 12.31 -13.51 -24.37
N LEU A 67 10.98 -13.45 -24.21
CA LEU A 67 10.21 -12.24 -24.54
C LEU A 67 10.57 -11.05 -23.64
N ARG A 68 10.86 -11.29 -22.36
CA ARG A 68 11.30 -10.22 -21.44
C ARG A 68 12.69 -9.72 -21.78
N GLU A 69 13.62 -10.63 -22.02
CA GLU A 69 15.00 -10.30 -22.40
C GLU A 69 15.03 -9.51 -23.72
N LYS A 70 14.22 -9.90 -24.70
CA LYS A 70 14.06 -9.16 -25.96
C LYS A 70 13.42 -7.77 -25.78
N ALA A 71 12.45 -7.63 -24.87
CA ALA A 71 11.82 -6.35 -24.56
C ALA A 71 12.79 -5.38 -23.84
N GLU A 72 13.68 -5.91 -23.01
CA GLU A 72 14.69 -5.14 -22.27
C GLU A 72 15.89 -4.73 -23.14
N ALA A 73 16.23 -5.51 -24.16
CA ALA A 73 17.41 -5.30 -25.00
C ALA A 73 17.30 -4.15 -26.03
N GLY A 74 16.10 -3.68 -26.39
CA GLY A 74 15.93 -2.65 -27.44
C GLY A 74 16.42 -3.09 -28.83
N GLU A 75 16.57 -2.15 -29.78
CA GLU A 75 16.97 -2.44 -31.18
C GLU A 75 18.34 -3.14 -31.22
N TRP A 76 18.32 -4.45 -31.46
CA TRP A 76 19.44 -5.35 -31.26
C TRP A 76 20.48 -5.19 -32.38
N SER A 77 21.66 -4.67 -32.06
CA SER A 77 22.79 -4.62 -32.98
C SER A 77 23.36 -6.02 -33.23
N HIS A 78 23.48 -6.42 -34.50
CA HIS A 78 24.09 -7.68 -34.97
C HIS A 78 25.62 -7.73 -34.80
N GLU A 79 26.18 -7.26 -33.69
CA GLU A 79 27.59 -7.53 -33.40
C GLU A 79 27.74 -8.90 -32.72
N PRO A 80 28.56 -9.82 -33.27
CA PRO A 80 28.83 -11.09 -32.64
C PRO A 80 29.61 -10.85 -31.34
N TYR A 81 29.01 -11.23 -30.20
CA TYR A 81 29.68 -11.20 -28.92
C TYR A 81 30.94 -12.07 -28.95
N ALA A 82 32.07 -11.50 -28.53
CA ALA A 82 33.29 -12.23 -28.26
C ALA A 82 33.05 -13.26 -27.13
N GLU A 83 33.69 -14.42 -27.24
CA GLU A 83 33.48 -15.70 -26.51
C GLU A 83 33.59 -15.69 -24.97
N ALA A 84 33.44 -14.55 -24.28
CA ALA A 84 33.71 -14.41 -22.86
C ALA A 84 32.49 -14.02 -22.02
N GLU A 85 31.29 -14.55 -22.31
CA GLU A 85 30.18 -14.55 -21.35
C GLU A 85 29.16 -15.66 -21.66
N ILE A 86 29.57 -16.92 -21.51
CA ILE A 86 28.65 -18.06 -21.53
C ILE A 86 28.61 -18.63 -20.11
N VAL A 87 27.55 -18.32 -19.37
CA VAL A 87 27.21 -19.07 -18.15
C VAL A 87 26.64 -20.42 -18.61
N PRO A 88 27.29 -21.57 -18.32
CA PRO A 88 26.78 -22.86 -18.77
C PRO A 88 25.51 -23.22 -17.97
N ILE A 89 24.41 -23.45 -18.68
CA ILE A 89 23.21 -24.05 -18.10
C ILE A 89 23.52 -25.53 -17.82
N THR A 90 23.66 -25.89 -16.55
CA THR A 90 23.85 -27.29 -16.13
C THR A 90 22.59 -28.12 -16.38
N PRO A 91 22.68 -29.29 -17.03
CA PRO A 91 21.55 -30.19 -17.22
C PRO A 91 21.17 -30.90 -15.91
N ARG A 92 19.90 -30.85 -15.50
CA ARG A 92 19.37 -31.73 -14.45
C ARG A 92 19.07 -33.12 -15.05
N PRO A 93 19.62 -34.21 -14.51
CA PRO A 93 19.25 -35.55 -14.92
C PRO A 93 17.82 -35.89 -14.50
N ARG A 94 17.12 -36.56 -15.41
CA ARG A 94 15.76 -37.08 -15.28
C ARG A 94 15.74 -38.28 -14.32
N PRO A 95 14.81 -38.39 -13.35
CA PRO A 95 14.51 -39.68 -12.75
C PRO A 95 13.74 -40.54 -13.78
N ALA A 96 14.11 -41.81 -13.84
CA ALA A 96 13.51 -42.82 -14.70
C ALA A 96 12.03 -43.05 -14.35
N ASN A 97 11.27 -43.45 -15.37
CA ASN A 97 9.85 -43.78 -15.35
C ASN A 97 9.49 -44.82 -14.28
N ASP A 98 8.27 -44.73 -13.75
CA ASP A 98 7.40 -45.87 -13.53
C ASP A 98 5.95 -45.48 -13.93
N ASP A 99 5.44 -46.27 -14.87
CA ASP A 99 4.05 -46.69 -15.11
C ASP A 99 2.96 -45.76 -15.70
N ASP A 100 2.63 -46.07 -16.96
CA ASP A 100 1.27 -46.06 -17.49
C ASP A 100 0.39 -47.06 -16.73
N ALA A 101 -0.71 -46.60 -16.10
CA ALA A 101 -1.88 -47.43 -15.83
C ALA A 101 -3.14 -46.58 -15.81
N VAL A 102 -3.95 -46.77 -16.85
CA VAL A 102 -5.35 -46.37 -16.95
C VAL A 102 -6.18 -47.29 -16.05
N GLU A 103 -6.93 -46.76 -15.09
CA GLU A 103 -8.31 -47.23 -14.83
C GLU A 103 -9.13 -46.24 -13.98
N SER A 104 -10.36 -46.06 -14.44
CA SER A 104 -11.49 -45.36 -13.84
C SER A 104 -11.84 -45.84 -12.42
N VAL A 105 -12.39 -44.96 -11.56
CA VAL A 105 -13.69 -45.12 -10.87
C VAL A 105 -14.06 -43.85 -10.08
N SER A 106 -15.36 -43.57 -10.15
CA SER A 106 -16.30 -42.63 -9.55
C SER A 106 -16.06 -41.97 -8.17
N GLU A 107 -16.67 -40.79 -8.06
CA GLU A 107 -17.29 -40.15 -6.88
C GLU A 107 -16.47 -39.91 -5.59
N SER A 108 -16.18 -38.63 -5.30
CA SER A 108 -16.77 -37.88 -4.18
C SER A 108 -15.97 -36.62 -3.89
N TYR A 109 -16.66 -35.48 -3.74
CA TYR A 109 -16.07 -34.21 -3.32
C TYR A 109 -15.80 -34.24 -1.81
N PRO A 110 -14.59 -33.92 -1.33
CA PRO A 110 -14.40 -33.68 0.09
C PRO A 110 -14.85 -32.26 0.45
N VAL A 111 -15.95 -32.18 1.20
CA VAL A 111 -16.34 -31.04 2.03
C VAL A 111 -15.32 -30.90 3.15
N PRO A 112 -14.76 -29.71 3.43
CA PRO A 112 -13.85 -29.54 4.55
C PRO A 112 -14.59 -29.70 5.88
N ALA A 113 -14.04 -30.57 6.72
CA ALA A 113 -14.54 -30.92 8.05
C ALA A 113 -14.55 -29.71 8.99
N THR A 114 -15.69 -29.53 9.64
CA THR A 114 -15.89 -28.68 10.82
C THR A 114 -15.16 -29.28 12.01
N VAL A 115 -14.10 -28.62 12.47
CA VAL A 115 -13.52 -28.90 13.79
C VAL A 115 -14.37 -28.20 14.85
N ALA A 116 -15.12 -28.99 15.61
CA ALA A 116 -15.86 -28.55 16.78
C ALA A 116 -14.88 -28.20 17.91
N VAL A 117 -14.81 -26.92 18.28
CA VAL A 117 -14.24 -26.49 19.56
C VAL A 117 -15.38 -26.39 20.56
N ASN A 118 -15.44 -27.35 21.49
CA ASN A 118 -16.32 -27.31 22.65
C ASN A 118 -15.87 -26.18 23.58
N VAL A 119 -16.70 -25.14 23.72
CA VAL A 119 -16.59 -24.14 24.80
C VAL A 119 -17.86 -24.25 25.66
N PRO A 120 -17.74 -24.46 26.98
CA PRO A 120 -18.90 -24.62 27.85
C PRO A 120 -19.70 -23.31 27.98
N VAL A 121 -21.01 -23.46 27.86
CA VAL A 121 -22.06 -22.47 28.09
C VAL A 121 -22.17 -22.20 29.60
N SER A 122 -22.01 -20.95 30.03
CA SER A 122 -22.62 -20.40 31.26
C SER A 122 -22.62 -18.86 31.22
N ASP A 123 -23.81 -18.30 31.47
CA ASP A 123 -24.15 -16.94 31.92
C ASP A 123 -23.86 -15.70 31.03
N LEU A 124 -24.87 -15.34 30.23
CA LEU A 124 -25.10 -13.97 29.75
C LEU A 124 -26.18 -13.29 30.62
N PRO A 125 -25.96 -12.07 31.13
CA PRO A 125 -27.03 -11.27 31.71
C PRO A 125 -27.95 -10.71 30.61
N ARG A 126 -29.24 -11.03 30.75
CA ARG A 126 -30.38 -10.58 29.96
C ARG A 126 -30.60 -9.07 30.17
N VAL A 127 -30.35 -8.25 29.15
CA VAL A 127 -30.79 -6.84 29.14
C VAL A 127 -32.13 -6.76 28.40
N GLU A 128 -33.13 -6.35 29.15
CA GLU A 128 -34.53 -6.26 28.79
C GLU A 128 -34.78 -5.03 27.90
N LEU A 129 -35.32 -5.26 26.70
CA LEU A 129 -35.72 -4.21 25.78
C LEU A 129 -37.07 -3.64 26.24
N VAL A 130 -37.08 -2.46 26.86
CA VAL A 130 -38.33 -1.75 27.16
C VAL A 130 -38.86 -1.14 25.87
N GLN A 131 -39.83 -1.83 25.28
CA GLN A 131 -40.67 -1.35 24.19
C GLN A 131 -41.91 -0.69 24.82
N GLU A 132 -41.98 0.64 24.87
CA GLU A 132 -43.19 1.33 25.31
C GLU A 132 -44.01 1.87 24.13
N SER A 133 -44.92 0.99 23.71
CA SER A 133 -46.31 1.18 23.33
C SER A 133 -46.79 2.55 22.84
N ARG A 134 -47.15 2.55 21.56
CA ARG A 134 -48.16 3.41 20.93
C ARG A 134 -49.53 3.08 21.55
N GLY A 135 -50.06 3.96 22.38
CA GLY A 135 -51.37 3.81 23.05
C GLY A 135 -52.48 4.64 22.41
N GLU A 136 -53.60 3.98 22.22
CA GLU A 136 -54.80 4.34 21.47
C GLU A 136 -55.60 5.55 21.96
N ARG A 137 -56.36 6.12 21.01
CA ARG A 137 -57.49 7.04 21.22
C ARG A 137 -58.68 6.26 21.82
N ARG A 138 -59.20 6.68 22.98
CA ARG A 138 -60.65 6.79 23.21
C ARG A 138 -61.00 7.67 24.41
N THR A 139 -62.08 8.40 24.23
CA THR A 139 -62.77 9.36 25.10
C THR A 139 -63.38 8.72 26.35
N ASP A 140 -63.37 9.40 27.50
CA ASP A 140 -64.61 9.85 28.18
C ASP A 140 -64.36 10.73 29.42
N PHE A 141 -65.42 11.47 29.76
CA PHE A 141 -65.57 12.65 30.62
C PHE A 141 -65.33 12.45 32.13
N GLY A 142 -64.95 13.54 32.84
CA GLY A 142 -65.36 13.74 34.24
C GLY A 142 -64.42 14.46 35.22
N ARG A 143 -64.43 15.80 35.20
CA ARG A 143 -64.41 16.76 36.34
C ARG A 143 -63.51 16.49 37.58
N GLY A 144 -62.53 17.37 37.82
CA GLY A 144 -61.95 17.57 39.16
C GLY A 144 -60.63 18.33 39.25
N SER A 145 -60.71 19.65 39.37
CA SER A 145 -59.69 20.61 39.86
C SER A 145 -58.48 20.04 40.63
N SER A 146 -57.26 20.28 40.12
CA SER A 146 -56.23 20.95 40.91
C SER A 146 -55.09 21.50 40.02
N ARG A 147 -54.89 22.79 40.18
CA ARG A 147 -53.88 23.65 39.58
C ARG A 147 -52.50 23.24 40.09
N SER A 148 -51.63 22.69 39.25
CA SER A 148 -50.19 22.68 39.53
C SER A 148 -49.37 23.01 38.27
N LYS A 149 -48.49 23.98 38.50
CA LYS A 149 -47.51 24.65 37.63
C LYS A 149 -47.10 23.90 36.36
N SER A 150 -47.29 24.59 35.24
CA SER A 150 -46.41 24.55 34.06
C SER A 150 -44.94 24.45 34.50
N PRO A 151 -44.13 23.51 33.96
CA PRO A 151 -42.69 23.58 34.15
C PRO A 151 -42.19 24.77 33.33
N ARG A 152 -41.95 25.90 34.01
CA ARG A 152 -41.12 26.98 33.51
C ARG A 152 -39.79 26.36 33.08
N ALA A 153 -39.44 26.55 31.81
CA ALA A 153 -38.09 26.30 31.32
C ALA A 153 -37.08 27.04 32.22
N PRO A 154 -36.02 26.38 32.72
CA PRO A 154 -35.03 27.05 33.55
C PRO A 154 -34.31 28.12 32.71
N THR A 155 -34.16 29.31 33.29
CA THR A 155 -33.36 30.40 32.72
C THR A 155 -31.91 29.94 32.63
N ARG A 156 -31.50 29.56 31.42
CA ARG A 156 -30.17 29.07 31.05
C ARG A 156 -29.10 30.14 31.35
N GLY A 157 -28.23 29.88 32.33
CA GLY A 157 -27.24 30.84 32.82
C GLY A 157 -26.13 31.13 31.80
N TRP A 158 -25.54 32.33 31.88
CA TRP A 158 -24.40 32.74 31.04
C TRP A 158 -23.23 31.75 31.11
N GLY A 159 -22.97 31.15 32.28
CA GLY A 159 -21.94 30.13 32.45
C GLY A 159 -22.18 28.86 31.63
N GLU A 160 -23.43 28.40 31.52
CA GLU A 160 -23.77 27.24 30.70
C GLU A 160 -23.51 27.51 29.20
N ARG A 161 -23.81 28.74 28.75
CA ARG A 161 -23.51 29.17 27.37
C ARG A 161 -22.00 29.19 27.09
N ILE A 162 -21.19 29.65 28.04
CA ILE A 162 -19.73 29.66 27.90
C ILE A 162 -19.19 28.23 27.81
N ILE A 163 -19.63 27.34 28.70
CA ILE A 163 -19.18 25.94 28.71
C ILE A 163 -19.58 25.23 27.40
N ILE A 164 -20.84 25.36 26.97
CA ILE A 164 -21.32 24.74 25.72
C ILE A 164 -20.58 25.34 24.52
N SER A 165 -20.36 26.66 24.49
CA SER A 165 -19.62 27.32 23.40
C SER A 165 -18.17 26.85 23.33
N LEU A 166 -17.49 26.70 24.47
CA LEU A 166 -16.09 26.27 24.52
C LEU A 166 -15.95 24.81 24.10
N LEU A 167 -16.84 23.94 24.59
CA LEU A 167 -16.90 22.53 24.19
C LEU A 167 -17.17 22.41 22.69
N ALA A 168 -18.17 23.14 22.17
CA ALA A 168 -18.48 23.13 20.74
C ALA A 168 -17.33 23.65 19.88
N LEU A 169 -16.59 24.67 20.34
CA LEU A 169 -15.41 25.16 19.62
C LEU A 169 -14.31 24.10 19.53
N ILE A 170 -14.01 23.40 20.64
CA ILE A 170 -13.02 22.32 20.66
C ILE A 170 -13.41 21.21 19.68
N PHE A 171 -14.67 20.75 19.73
CA PHE A 171 -15.15 19.71 18.81
C PHE A 171 -15.14 20.17 17.35
N LEU A 172 -15.46 21.44 17.09
CA LEU A 172 -15.42 22.00 15.75
C LEU A 172 -13.99 22.02 15.18
N VAL A 173 -13.01 22.51 15.96
CA VAL A 173 -11.61 22.55 15.53
C VAL A 173 -11.06 21.14 15.33
N ALA A 174 -11.26 20.25 16.31
CA ALA A 174 -10.77 18.89 16.27
C ALA A 174 -11.30 18.14 15.04
N GLY A 175 -12.59 18.26 14.75
CA GLY A 175 -13.14 17.55 13.61
C GLY A 175 -12.96 18.27 12.27
N LEU A 176 -12.73 19.59 12.21
CA LEU A 176 -12.23 20.24 10.98
C LEU A 176 -10.83 19.73 10.63
N ALA A 177 -9.97 19.54 11.64
CA ALA A 177 -8.66 18.92 11.42
C ALA A 177 -8.81 17.45 10.95
N ALA A 178 -9.73 16.69 11.54
CA ALA A 178 -10.03 15.33 11.10
C ALA A 178 -10.59 15.29 9.66
N ALA A 179 -11.46 16.23 9.28
CA ALA A 179 -11.98 16.37 7.92
C ALA A 179 -10.88 16.70 6.91
N GLY A 180 -9.93 17.57 7.29
CA GLY A 180 -8.75 17.87 6.49
C GLY A 180 -7.87 16.63 6.26
N LEU A 181 -7.59 15.87 7.31
CA LEU A 181 -6.79 14.63 7.23
C LEU A 181 -7.50 13.54 6.42
N SER A 182 -8.81 13.38 6.60
CA SER A 182 -9.63 12.44 5.84
C SER A 182 -9.73 12.83 4.36
N GLY A 183 -9.94 14.12 4.06
CA GLY A 183 -9.94 14.64 2.69
C GLY A 183 -8.59 14.42 2.00
N PHE A 184 -7.48 14.63 2.71
CA PHE A 184 -6.14 14.32 2.19
C PHE A 184 -5.95 12.82 1.94
N ALA A 185 -6.34 11.96 2.88
CA ALA A 185 -6.24 10.51 2.73
C ALA A 185 -7.07 10.02 1.52
N ASN A 186 -8.29 10.54 1.35
CA ASN A 186 -9.14 10.24 0.20
C ASN A 186 -8.50 10.72 -1.10
N TYR A 187 -7.97 11.96 -1.14
CA TYR A 187 -7.27 12.46 -2.32
C TYR A 187 -6.15 11.51 -2.74
N GLN A 188 -5.30 11.13 -1.80
CA GLN A 188 -4.18 10.22 -2.07
C GLN A 188 -4.67 8.85 -2.56
N ALA A 189 -5.65 8.25 -1.88
CA ALA A 189 -6.21 6.95 -2.24
C ALA A 189 -6.79 6.92 -3.66
N PHE A 190 -7.63 7.90 -4.02
CA PHE A 190 -8.24 7.93 -5.34
C PHE A 190 -7.26 8.35 -6.43
N SER A 191 -6.29 9.21 -6.12
CA SER A 191 -5.22 9.55 -7.07
C SER A 191 -4.31 8.36 -7.38
N ALA A 192 -4.01 7.52 -6.39
CA ALA A 192 -3.18 6.33 -6.55
C ALA A 192 -3.88 5.21 -7.33
N GLY A 193 -5.22 5.25 -7.42
CA GLY A 193 -6.00 4.27 -8.18
C GLY A 193 -5.95 4.47 -9.70
N VAL A 194 -5.30 5.53 -10.20
CA VAL A 194 -5.29 5.90 -11.63
C VAL A 194 -3.86 6.05 -12.11
N LEU A 195 -3.54 5.40 -13.23
CA LEU A 195 -2.18 5.39 -13.81
C LEU A 195 -1.81 6.70 -14.51
N ASP A 196 -2.79 7.40 -15.09
CA ASP A 196 -2.55 8.69 -15.75
C ASP A 196 -2.48 9.84 -14.73
N ALA A 197 -1.42 10.65 -14.82
CA ALA A 197 -1.15 11.75 -13.88
C ALA A 197 -2.19 12.88 -13.94
N THR A 198 -2.80 13.13 -15.10
CA THR A 198 -3.81 14.18 -15.23
C THR A 198 -5.15 13.71 -14.66
N GLN A 199 -5.55 12.48 -14.94
CA GLN A 199 -6.73 11.87 -14.37
C GLN A 199 -6.59 11.64 -12.86
N ALA A 200 -5.42 11.22 -12.37
CA ALA A 200 -5.16 11.03 -10.94
C ALA A 200 -5.48 12.29 -10.10
N ARG A 201 -5.16 13.48 -10.62
CA ARG A 201 -5.52 14.75 -9.96
C ARG A 201 -7.03 14.95 -9.88
N VAL A 202 -7.74 14.68 -10.98
CA VAL A 202 -9.20 14.83 -11.06
C VAL A 202 -9.90 13.83 -10.13
N TRP A 203 -9.48 12.56 -10.16
CA TRP A 203 -10.00 11.53 -9.29
C TRP A 203 -9.68 11.77 -7.81
N GLY A 204 -8.49 12.31 -7.49
CA GLY A 204 -8.16 12.73 -6.12
C GLY A 204 -9.16 13.77 -5.59
N TRP A 205 -9.51 14.79 -6.39
CA TRP A 205 -10.50 15.79 -6.00
C TRP A 205 -11.90 15.21 -5.78
N SER A 206 -12.27 14.15 -6.48
CA SER A 206 -13.56 13.46 -6.25
C SER A 206 -13.69 12.93 -4.81
N GLY A 207 -12.59 12.42 -4.23
CA GLY A 207 -12.55 11.96 -2.85
C GLY A 207 -12.68 13.09 -1.83
N VAL A 208 -12.08 14.24 -2.12
CA VAL A 208 -12.24 15.46 -1.30
C VAL A 208 -13.70 15.92 -1.34
N ILE A 209 -14.31 15.96 -2.53
CA ILE A 209 -15.72 16.35 -2.70
C ILE A 209 -16.64 15.39 -1.92
N ALA A 210 -16.38 14.08 -1.96
CA ALA A 210 -17.18 13.11 -1.20
C ALA A 210 -17.12 13.39 0.33
N SER A 211 -15.96 13.76 0.83
CA SER A 211 -15.76 14.12 2.25
C SER A 211 -16.55 15.39 2.61
N VAL A 212 -16.50 16.42 1.75
CA VAL A 212 -17.26 17.66 1.91
C VAL A 212 -18.77 17.41 1.87
N CYS A 213 -19.23 16.57 0.93
CA CYS A 213 -20.63 16.18 0.82
C CYS A 213 -21.12 15.43 2.06
N SER A 214 -20.27 14.60 2.68
CA SER A 214 -20.62 13.93 3.93
C SER A 214 -20.81 14.92 5.08
N PHE A 215 -19.82 15.78 5.33
CA PHE A 215 -19.88 16.81 6.36
C PHE A 215 -21.06 17.77 6.18
N GLY A 216 -21.26 18.25 4.95
CA GLY A 216 -22.40 19.09 4.59
C GLY A 216 -23.73 18.38 4.81
N GLY A 217 -23.84 17.12 4.37
CA GLY A 217 -25.02 16.29 4.53
C GLY A 217 -25.42 16.09 6.00
N PHE A 218 -24.47 15.77 6.89
CA PHE A 218 -24.73 15.65 8.32
C PHE A 218 -25.15 17.00 8.94
N THR A 219 -24.57 18.11 8.47
CA THR A 219 -24.95 19.47 8.90
C THR A 219 -26.37 19.82 8.55
N PHE A 220 -26.80 19.52 7.32
CA PHE A 220 -28.20 19.66 6.95
C PHE A 220 -29.10 18.72 7.75
N PHE A 221 -28.68 17.47 7.98
CA PHE A 221 -29.45 16.51 8.78
C PHE A 221 -29.74 17.06 10.19
N TRP A 222 -28.71 17.50 10.91
CA TRP A 222 -28.86 18.04 12.27
C TRP A 222 -29.63 19.37 12.29
N TRP A 223 -29.43 20.22 11.27
CA TRP A 223 -30.21 21.44 11.11
C TRP A 223 -31.71 21.17 10.94
N HIS A 224 -32.10 20.31 10.00
CA HIS A 224 -33.51 19.96 9.76
C HIS A 224 -34.13 19.18 10.94
N MET A 225 -33.35 18.33 11.62
CA MET A 225 -33.78 17.67 12.85
C MET A 225 -34.08 18.67 13.97
N SER A 226 -33.23 19.69 14.14
CA SER A 226 -33.47 20.75 15.14
C SER A 226 -34.75 21.56 14.85
N GLY A 227 -35.11 21.71 13.57
CA GLY A 227 -36.35 22.33 13.10
C GLY A 227 -37.57 21.40 13.06
N ARG A 228 -37.46 20.16 13.56
CA ARG A 228 -38.49 19.10 13.50
C ARG A 228 -38.96 18.74 12.08
N ARG A 229 -38.13 19.00 11.06
CA ARG A 229 -38.41 18.70 9.64
C ARG A 229 -37.83 17.33 9.25
N PHE A 230 -38.43 16.26 9.77
CA PHE A 230 -37.93 14.89 9.58
C PHE A 230 -37.81 14.45 8.11
N GLY A 231 -38.72 14.86 7.24
CA GLY A 231 -38.68 14.50 5.82
C GLY A 231 -37.47 15.09 5.08
N GLU A 232 -37.13 16.34 5.37
CA GLU A 232 -35.93 17.00 4.81
C GLU A 232 -34.65 16.42 5.41
N ALA A 233 -34.66 16.14 6.72
CA ALA A 233 -33.54 15.52 7.42
C ALA A 233 -33.18 14.16 6.83
N MET A 234 -34.15 13.27 6.58
CA MET A 234 -33.88 11.96 5.98
C MET A 234 -33.27 12.05 4.58
N ARG A 235 -33.67 13.05 3.77
CA ARG A 235 -33.07 13.26 2.44
C ARG A 235 -31.60 13.65 2.57
N SER A 236 -31.28 14.59 3.46
CA SER A 236 -29.88 14.97 3.71
C SER A 236 -29.05 13.82 4.28
N LEU A 237 -29.65 12.93 5.08
CA LEU A 237 -28.96 11.78 5.65
C LEU A 237 -28.49 10.79 4.57
N VAL A 238 -29.29 10.56 3.52
CA VAL A 238 -28.88 9.68 2.42
C VAL A 238 -27.62 10.19 1.71
N PHE A 239 -27.56 11.49 1.43
CA PHE A 239 -26.37 12.11 0.83
C PHE A 239 -25.18 12.09 1.78
N ALA A 240 -25.42 12.31 3.08
CA ALA A 240 -24.39 12.25 4.12
C ALA A 240 -23.73 10.86 4.20
N LEU A 241 -24.56 9.81 4.20
CA LEU A 241 -24.12 8.41 4.26
C LEU A 241 -23.40 7.98 2.98
N ALA A 242 -23.86 8.43 1.81
CA ALA A 242 -23.16 8.17 0.55
C ALA A 242 -21.74 8.76 0.57
N GLY A 243 -21.60 10.03 0.98
CA GLY A 243 -20.29 10.67 1.14
C GLY A 243 -19.42 9.98 2.21
N ALA A 244 -20.02 9.60 3.35
CA ALA A 244 -19.32 8.90 4.43
C ALA A 244 -18.78 7.55 3.98
N GLY A 245 -19.57 6.78 3.23
CA GLY A 245 -19.15 5.49 2.67
C GLY A 245 -17.95 5.63 1.75
N THR A 246 -17.97 6.62 0.84
CA THR A 246 -16.84 6.92 -0.05
C THR A 246 -15.60 7.37 0.73
N SER A 247 -15.79 8.18 1.78
CA SER A 247 -14.70 8.69 2.62
C SER A 247 -14.03 7.58 3.47
N ILE A 248 -14.83 6.68 4.04
CA ILE A 248 -14.33 5.52 4.78
C ILE A 248 -13.57 4.58 3.83
N ALA A 249 -14.12 4.34 2.63
CA ALA A 249 -13.47 3.52 1.62
C ALA A 249 -12.12 4.11 1.19
N GLY A 250 -12.05 5.40 0.88
CA GLY A 250 -10.78 6.04 0.50
C GLY A 250 -9.77 6.08 1.64
N THR A 251 -10.17 6.45 2.86
CA THR A 251 -9.26 6.49 4.02
C THR A 251 -8.73 5.10 4.36
N SER A 252 -9.58 4.06 4.30
CA SER A 252 -9.14 2.68 4.53
C SER A 252 -8.17 2.20 3.44
N LEU A 253 -8.43 2.52 2.17
CA LEU A 253 -7.53 2.21 1.06
C LEU A 253 -6.18 2.91 1.19
N PHE A 254 -6.17 4.18 1.61
CA PHE A 254 -4.93 4.92 1.90
C PHE A 254 -4.09 4.23 2.98
N MET A 255 -4.70 3.83 4.09
CA MET A 255 -4.00 3.15 5.17
C MET A 255 -3.46 1.78 4.74
N MET A 256 -4.23 1.03 3.94
CA MET A 256 -3.77 -0.24 3.36
C MET A 256 -2.60 -0.05 2.41
N ASN A 257 -2.65 0.95 1.53
CA ASN A 257 -1.57 1.27 0.61
C ASN A 257 -0.30 1.67 1.36
N ASN A 258 -0.42 2.45 2.44
CA ASN A 258 0.73 2.82 3.27
C ASN A 258 1.33 1.60 3.99
N ALA A 259 0.50 0.70 4.52
CA ALA A 259 0.98 -0.53 5.14
C ALA A 259 1.73 -1.40 4.11
N GLN A 260 1.16 -1.58 2.91
CA GLN A 260 1.82 -2.31 1.82
C GLN A 260 3.12 -1.64 1.37
N ALA A 261 3.16 -0.31 1.29
CA ALA A 261 4.36 0.43 0.93
C ALA A 261 5.46 0.26 2.00
N GLN A 262 5.09 0.25 3.29
CA GLN A 262 6.02 -0.05 4.38
C GLN A 262 6.54 -1.49 4.30
N ASP A 263 5.67 -2.47 4.06
CA ASP A 263 6.06 -3.87 3.89
C ASP A 263 7.00 -4.05 2.68
N ALA A 264 6.74 -3.35 1.57
CA ALA A 264 7.60 -3.36 0.39
C ALA A 264 8.97 -2.71 0.67
N GLN A 265 9.02 -1.60 1.40
CA GLN A 265 10.26 -0.96 1.82
C GLN A 265 11.08 -1.87 2.75
N LEU A 266 10.41 -2.55 3.68
CA LEU A 266 11.03 -3.55 4.56
C LEU A 266 11.63 -4.70 3.75
N ALA A 267 10.87 -5.26 2.81
CA ALA A 267 11.34 -6.34 1.94
C ALA A 267 12.53 -5.90 1.07
N GLN A 268 12.47 -4.68 0.52
CA GLN A 268 13.57 -4.11 -0.27
C GLN A 268 14.82 -3.89 0.57
N ALA A 269 14.69 -3.35 1.79
CA ALA A 269 15.81 -3.18 2.72
C ALA A 269 16.44 -4.52 3.09
N GLN A 270 15.63 -5.54 3.37
CA GLN A 270 16.11 -6.90 3.63
C GLN A 270 16.84 -7.52 2.43
N GLN A 271 16.33 -7.29 1.22
CA GLN A 271 16.97 -7.78 0.00
C GLN A 271 18.34 -7.11 -0.23
N VAL A 272 18.44 -5.80 -0.06
CA VAL A 272 19.71 -5.06 -0.17
C VAL A 272 20.70 -5.53 0.88
N GLN A 273 20.24 -5.74 2.11
CA GLN A 273 21.08 -6.29 3.18
C GLN A 273 21.60 -7.70 2.82
N ALA A 274 20.73 -8.59 2.34
CA ALA A 274 21.11 -9.95 1.96
C ALA A 274 22.13 -9.98 0.81
N LEU A 275 21.99 -9.10 -0.18
CA LEU A 275 22.96 -8.95 -1.27
C LEU A 275 24.32 -8.48 -0.75
N GLY A 276 24.35 -7.44 0.10
CA GLY A 276 25.60 -6.95 0.70
C GLY A 276 26.31 -8.00 1.57
N GLU A 277 25.56 -8.79 2.34
CA GLU A 277 26.10 -9.90 3.12
C GLU A 277 26.68 -11.01 2.23
N ALA A 278 26.03 -11.32 1.11
CA ALA A 278 26.52 -12.30 0.14
C ALA A 278 27.82 -11.85 -0.54
N GLU A 279 27.93 -10.56 -0.91
CA GLU A 279 29.15 -9.98 -1.47
C GLU A 279 30.30 -10.01 -0.48
N ILE A 280 30.07 -9.64 0.78
CA ILE A 280 31.07 -9.74 1.84
C ILE A 280 31.54 -11.18 2.02
N ALA A 281 30.61 -12.15 1.99
CA ALA A 281 30.95 -13.57 2.10
C ALA A 281 31.80 -14.04 0.91
N ASP A 282 31.53 -13.55 -0.31
CA ASP A 282 32.33 -13.88 -1.48
C ASP A 282 33.74 -13.30 -1.41
N TRP A 283 33.90 -12.00 -1.08
CA TRP A 283 35.22 -11.40 -0.87
C TRP A 283 35.97 -12.05 0.28
N THR A 284 35.28 -12.50 1.33
CA THR A 284 35.89 -13.24 2.44
C THR A 284 36.42 -14.60 1.96
N ARG A 285 35.68 -15.31 1.10
CA ARG A 285 36.16 -16.56 0.46
C ARG A 285 37.38 -16.30 -0.43
N GLN A 286 37.36 -15.23 -1.23
CA GLN A 286 38.52 -14.84 -2.04
C GLN A 286 39.74 -14.50 -1.18
N LEU A 287 39.53 -13.81 -0.05
CA LEU A 287 40.60 -13.44 0.89
C LEU A 287 41.24 -14.67 1.54
N GLN A 288 40.44 -15.68 1.90
CA GLN A 288 40.92 -16.95 2.45
C GLN A 288 41.79 -17.74 1.45
N GLY A 289 41.60 -17.54 0.15
CA GLY A 289 42.44 -18.12 -0.90
C GLY A 289 43.83 -17.48 -1.02
N ILE A 290 44.08 -16.35 -0.35
CA ILE A 290 45.38 -15.66 -0.36
C ILE A 290 46.15 -16.00 0.94
N PRO A 291 47.38 -16.51 0.86
CA PRO A 291 48.19 -16.83 2.04
C PRO A 291 48.33 -15.63 3.00
N PRO A 292 48.27 -15.85 4.33
CA PRO A 292 48.42 -14.78 5.33
C PRO A 292 49.86 -14.29 5.51
N GLU A 293 50.85 -15.07 5.06
CA GLU A 293 52.28 -14.79 5.27
C GLU A 293 52.91 -13.91 4.17
N THR A 294 52.13 -13.07 3.50
CA THR A 294 52.68 -12.10 2.55
C THR A 294 53.44 -11.01 3.30
N ARG A 295 54.69 -10.72 2.89
CA ARG A 295 55.45 -9.56 3.39
C ARG A 295 54.68 -8.26 3.12
N THR A 296 54.94 -7.21 3.92
CA THR A 296 54.26 -5.92 3.76
C THR A 296 54.47 -5.35 2.36
N ILE A 297 53.45 -4.69 1.81
CA ILE A 297 53.49 -4.06 0.47
C ILE A 297 54.70 -3.12 0.37
N GLU A 298 54.87 -2.24 1.36
CA GLU A 298 55.99 -1.30 1.45
C GLU A 298 57.36 -2.01 1.49
N GLY A 299 57.46 -3.13 2.19
CA GLY A 299 58.69 -3.93 2.27
C GLY A 299 59.03 -4.64 0.95
N LEU A 300 58.01 -5.12 0.24
CA LEU A 300 58.16 -5.75 -1.08
C LEU A 300 58.51 -4.72 -2.17
N GLU A 301 57.90 -3.55 -2.14
CA GLU A 301 58.23 -2.44 -3.05
C GLU A 301 59.66 -1.94 -2.85
N ALA A 302 60.09 -1.77 -1.59
CA ALA A 302 61.47 -1.38 -1.27
C ALA A 302 62.49 -2.45 -1.71
N TYR A 303 62.16 -3.73 -1.53
CA TYR A 303 63.00 -4.84 -2.00
C TYR A 303 63.13 -4.85 -3.53
N LEU A 304 62.01 -4.75 -4.25
CA LEU A 304 61.99 -4.75 -5.72
C LEU A 304 62.75 -3.55 -6.28
N ALA A 305 62.55 -2.35 -5.74
CA ALA A 305 63.29 -1.14 -6.13
C ALA A 305 64.80 -1.30 -5.91
N GLY A 306 65.20 -1.93 -4.80
CA GLY A 306 66.61 -2.24 -4.54
C GLY A 306 67.21 -3.26 -5.52
N VAL A 307 66.44 -4.26 -5.94
CA VAL A 307 66.88 -5.27 -6.91
C VAL A 307 66.95 -4.70 -8.34
N GLU A 308 66.01 -3.82 -8.71
CA GLU A 308 66.00 -3.08 -9.97
C GLU A 308 67.19 -2.14 -10.09
N ALA A 309 67.51 -1.39 -9.03
CA ALA A 309 68.66 -0.50 -8.99
C ALA A 309 70.01 -1.23 -9.19
N VAL A 310 70.08 -2.50 -8.79
CA VAL A 310 71.26 -3.37 -8.94
C VAL A 310 71.24 -4.18 -10.24
N GLY A 311 70.15 -4.10 -11.02
CA GLY A 311 70.02 -4.76 -12.33
C GLY A 311 69.84 -6.28 -12.26
N ARG A 312 69.37 -6.84 -11.13
CA ARG A 312 69.24 -8.30 -10.90
C ARG A 312 67.83 -8.84 -11.16
N THR A 313 67.12 -8.26 -12.14
CA THR A 313 65.71 -8.53 -12.44
C THR A 313 65.45 -9.93 -13.03
N HIS A 314 66.47 -10.62 -13.53
CA HIS A 314 66.32 -11.97 -14.10
C HIS A 314 66.33 -13.09 -13.05
N GLN A 315 66.60 -12.78 -11.79
CA GLN A 315 66.74 -13.80 -10.75
C GLN A 315 65.36 -14.26 -10.24
N LYS A 316 65.23 -15.56 -9.95
CA LYS A 316 63.98 -16.14 -9.40
C LYS A 316 63.42 -15.37 -8.18
N PRO A 317 64.23 -14.93 -7.20
CA PRO A 317 63.73 -14.18 -6.04
C PRO A 317 63.03 -12.86 -6.39
N TYR A 318 63.42 -12.21 -7.48
CA TYR A 318 62.77 -11.00 -7.97
C TYR A 318 61.35 -11.31 -8.48
N ARG A 319 61.21 -12.38 -9.28
CA ARG A 319 59.91 -12.80 -9.81
C ARG A 319 58.96 -13.27 -8.71
N ASP A 320 59.49 -13.97 -7.71
CA ASP A 320 58.72 -14.42 -6.56
C ASP A 320 58.23 -13.21 -5.72
N ALA A 321 59.09 -12.21 -5.49
CA ALA A 321 58.71 -10.97 -4.80
C ALA A 321 57.66 -10.13 -5.56
N GLN A 322 57.70 -10.11 -6.90
CA GLN A 322 56.65 -9.47 -7.71
C GLN A 322 55.29 -10.18 -7.57
N ASN A 323 55.29 -11.51 -7.57
CA ASN A 323 54.07 -12.30 -7.36
C ASN A 323 53.51 -12.10 -5.95
N GLU A 324 54.37 -12.09 -4.92
CA GLU A 324 53.99 -11.79 -3.55
C GLU A 324 53.41 -10.37 -3.41
N LEU A 325 53.99 -9.37 -4.11
CA LEU A 325 53.47 -8.00 -4.10
C LEU A 325 52.06 -7.92 -4.71
N GLY A 326 51.83 -8.63 -5.83
CA GLY A 326 50.51 -8.72 -6.45
C GLY A 326 49.45 -9.33 -5.53
N LEU A 327 49.82 -10.39 -4.80
CA LEU A 327 48.95 -11.02 -3.81
C LEU A 327 48.69 -10.09 -2.62
N ALA A 328 49.73 -9.42 -2.10
CA ALA A 328 49.61 -8.49 -0.99
C ALA A 328 48.70 -7.30 -1.31
N ARG A 329 48.82 -6.71 -2.50
CA ARG A 329 47.92 -5.63 -2.97
C ARG A 329 46.49 -6.12 -3.15
N ARG A 330 46.28 -7.31 -3.72
CA ARG A 330 44.94 -7.90 -3.85
C ARG A 330 44.30 -8.17 -2.50
N ARG A 331 45.09 -8.64 -1.53
CA ARG A 331 44.65 -8.84 -0.14
C ARG A 331 44.18 -7.53 0.49
N ALA A 332 45.02 -6.49 0.45
CA ALA A 332 44.68 -5.18 1.00
C ALA A 332 43.43 -4.58 0.36
N MET A 333 43.28 -4.72 -0.96
CA MET A 333 42.08 -4.29 -1.69
C MET A 333 40.80 -5.00 -1.21
N LEU A 334 40.86 -6.33 -1.00
CA LEU A 334 39.73 -7.11 -0.52
C LEU A 334 39.37 -6.76 0.93
N GLU A 335 40.38 -6.58 1.78
CA GLU A 335 40.19 -6.15 3.17
C GLU A 335 39.50 -4.78 3.24
N ASP A 336 39.90 -3.83 2.39
CA ASP A 336 39.28 -2.50 2.30
C ASP A 336 37.83 -2.57 1.78
N ARG A 337 37.57 -3.37 0.74
CA ARG A 337 36.20 -3.60 0.23
C ARG A 337 35.27 -4.20 1.28
N ILE A 338 35.75 -5.20 2.02
CA ILE A 338 34.99 -5.82 3.12
C ILE A 338 34.73 -4.80 4.23
N ALA A 339 35.72 -3.97 4.58
CA ALA A 339 35.56 -2.94 5.60
C ALA A 339 34.53 -1.88 5.19
N GLY A 340 34.61 -1.41 3.94
CA GLY A 340 33.67 -0.45 3.34
C GLY A 340 32.24 -0.99 3.33
N ALA A 341 32.01 -2.16 2.74
CA ALA A 341 30.67 -2.74 2.66
C ALA A 341 30.06 -3.04 4.05
N ARG A 342 30.87 -3.42 5.05
CA ARG A 342 30.40 -3.55 6.43
C ARG A 342 30.04 -2.21 7.06
N ALA A 343 30.73 -1.14 6.72
CA ALA A 343 30.37 0.21 7.18
C ALA A 343 29.05 0.64 6.54
N ASP A 344 28.87 0.39 5.24
CA ASP A 344 27.64 0.70 4.50
C ASP A 344 26.43 -0.05 5.08
N LEU A 345 26.58 -1.35 5.37
CA LEU A 345 25.53 -2.14 6.03
C LEU A 345 25.17 -1.62 7.42
N ARG A 346 26.15 -1.17 8.21
CA ARG A 346 25.89 -0.56 9.53
C ARG A 346 25.15 0.76 9.39
N GLN A 347 25.59 1.61 8.47
CA GLN A 347 24.94 2.88 8.20
C GLN A 347 23.51 2.67 7.69
N ALA A 348 23.28 1.69 6.82
CA ALA A 348 21.96 1.31 6.36
C ALA A 348 21.07 0.79 7.50
N ALA A 349 21.60 -0.03 8.40
CA ALA A 349 20.86 -0.51 9.58
C ALA A 349 20.48 0.64 10.54
N GLU A 350 21.40 1.58 10.78
CA GLU A 350 21.13 2.77 11.61
C GLU A 350 20.09 3.69 10.96
N ALA A 351 20.19 3.90 9.65
CA ALA A 351 19.22 4.70 8.89
C ALA A 351 17.84 4.03 8.78
N SER A 352 17.79 2.70 8.81
CA SER A 352 16.55 1.96 8.65
C SER A 352 15.61 2.14 9.83
N GLY A 353 16.11 2.26 11.08
CA GLY A 353 15.34 2.71 12.26
C GLY A 353 13.87 2.27 12.30
N LEU A 354 13.60 1.01 11.93
CA LEU A 354 12.28 0.58 11.48
C LEU A 354 11.34 0.50 12.68
N THR A 355 10.46 1.49 12.80
CA THR A 355 9.31 1.42 13.69
C THR A 355 8.43 0.26 13.22
N LEU A 356 8.30 -0.78 14.05
CA LEU A 356 7.39 -1.88 13.75
C LEU A 356 5.98 -1.33 13.50
N PRO A 357 5.25 -1.86 12.49
CA PRO A 357 3.88 -1.44 12.24
C PRO A 357 3.04 -1.70 13.49
N ALA A 358 2.33 -0.68 13.97
CA ALA A 358 1.41 -0.81 15.09
C ALA A 358 0.19 -1.65 14.66
N GLN A 359 0.30 -2.98 14.83
CA GLN A 359 -0.72 -3.93 14.39
C GLN A 359 -1.81 -4.15 15.44
N ASN A 360 -2.75 -3.22 15.65
CA ASN A 360 -3.86 -3.53 16.57
C ASN A 360 -5.27 -3.16 16.10
N LEU A 361 -5.47 -2.44 14.98
CA LEU A 361 -6.82 -2.11 14.49
C LEU A 361 -6.94 -2.19 12.97
N PRO A 362 -8.02 -2.81 12.43
CA PRO A 362 -8.32 -2.77 11.00
C PRO A 362 -8.48 -1.34 10.49
N ALA A 363 -7.90 -1.04 9.32
CA ALA A 363 -7.94 0.29 8.70
C ALA A 363 -9.37 0.86 8.55
N TRP A 364 -10.34 0.00 8.23
CA TRP A 364 -11.75 0.40 8.09
C TRP A 364 -12.35 0.88 9.42
N PHE A 365 -11.92 0.33 10.56
CA PHE A 365 -12.43 0.71 11.88
C PHE A 365 -11.92 2.10 12.27
N PHE A 366 -10.65 2.37 12.03
CA PHE A 366 -10.09 3.70 12.24
C PHE A 366 -10.70 4.73 11.30
N ALA A 367 -10.89 4.39 10.02
CA ALA A 367 -11.58 5.24 9.05
C ALA A 367 -13.03 5.55 9.49
N LEU A 368 -13.76 4.56 10.00
CA LEU A 368 -15.11 4.75 10.56
C LEU A 368 -15.10 5.70 11.76
N MET A 369 -14.17 5.52 12.70
CA MET A 369 -14.03 6.39 13.87
C MET A 369 -13.70 7.82 13.45
N LEU A 370 -12.73 8.00 12.56
CA LEU A 370 -12.39 9.30 12.01
C LEU A 370 -13.58 9.96 11.34
N GLU A 371 -14.33 9.22 10.53
CA GLU A 371 -15.52 9.74 9.85
C GLU A 371 -16.60 10.17 10.87
N LEU A 372 -16.90 9.37 11.89
CA LEU A 372 -17.87 9.71 12.92
C LEU A 372 -17.50 10.99 13.68
N PHE A 373 -16.25 11.14 14.10
CA PHE A 373 -15.79 12.35 14.80
C PHE A 373 -15.70 13.56 13.86
N SER A 374 -15.23 13.34 12.62
CA SER A 374 -15.04 14.35 11.59
C SER A 374 -16.36 14.92 11.07
N SER A 375 -17.38 14.09 10.83
CA SER A 375 -18.62 14.52 10.17
C SER A 375 -19.80 14.65 11.11
N GLN A 376 -20.00 13.75 12.09
CA GLN A 376 -21.12 13.87 13.02
C GLN A 376 -20.79 14.81 14.20
N GLY A 377 -19.62 14.64 14.83
CA GLY A 377 -19.22 15.42 15.99
C GLY A 377 -19.10 16.93 15.70
N THR A 378 -18.44 17.27 14.59
CA THR A 378 -18.32 18.66 14.11
C THR A 378 -19.66 19.28 13.75
N SER A 379 -20.52 18.50 13.11
CA SER A 379 -21.79 18.97 12.60
C SER A 379 -22.74 19.34 13.73
N ILE A 380 -22.81 18.49 14.78
CA ILE A 380 -23.56 18.79 16.01
C ILE A 380 -22.99 20.04 16.69
N ALA A 381 -21.66 20.15 16.79
CA ALA A 381 -21.00 21.31 17.40
C ALA A 381 -21.30 22.60 16.62
N PHE A 382 -21.23 22.53 15.28
CA PHE A 382 -21.51 23.66 14.39
C PHE A 382 -22.97 24.11 14.47
N VAL A 383 -23.93 23.18 14.37
CA VAL A 383 -25.36 23.49 14.51
C VAL A 383 -25.67 24.02 15.91
N SER A 384 -25.02 23.49 16.95
CA SER A 384 -25.18 23.98 18.32
C SER A 384 -24.74 25.44 18.46
N LEU A 385 -23.59 25.82 17.88
CA LEU A 385 -23.14 27.21 17.83
C LEU A 385 -24.13 28.10 17.07
N LEU A 386 -24.59 27.64 15.90
CA LEU A 386 -25.58 28.38 15.11
C LEU A 386 -26.89 28.61 15.88
N LEU A 387 -27.40 27.62 16.61
CA LEU A 387 -28.60 27.76 17.42
C LEU A 387 -28.39 28.66 18.64
N LEU A 388 -27.21 28.59 19.27
CA LEU A 388 -26.86 29.42 20.43
C LEU A 388 -26.76 30.91 20.08
N PHE A 389 -26.21 31.24 18.90
CA PHE A 389 -25.98 32.62 18.48
C PHE A 389 -27.02 33.15 17.48
N GLY A 390 -27.72 32.28 16.74
CA GLY A 390 -28.70 32.64 15.71
C GLY A 390 -30.13 32.90 16.21
N ALA A 391 -30.48 32.53 17.45
CA ALA A 391 -31.82 32.73 18.01
C ALA A 391 -32.18 34.20 18.36
N ARG A 392 -31.42 35.19 17.88
CA ARG A 392 -31.59 36.62 18.24
C ARG A 392 -32.22 37.52 17.17
N SER A 393 -32.65 37.02 16.03
CA SER A 393 -33.19 37.86 14.94
C SER A 393 -34.72 37.73 14.72
N HIS A 394 -35.50 37.49 15.77
CA HIS A 394 -36.97 37.59 15.71
C HIS A 394 -37.55 38.27 16.95
N THR A 395 -36.94 39.36 17.43
CA THR A 395 -37.67 40.36 18.22
C THR A 395 -38.44 41.27 17.27
N ARG A 396 -39.63 40.78 16.94
CA ARG A 396 -40.88 41.50 16.71
C ARG A 396 -40.77 43.04 16.90
N LEU A 397 -40.77 43.79 15.81
CA LEU A 397 -41.23 45.18 15.78
C LEU A 397 -42.75 45.14 15.95
N GLU A 398 -43.21 45.08 17.20
CA GLU A 398 -44.62 45.32 17.55
C GLU A 398 -44.78 46.83 17.73
N SER A 399 -45.57 47.43 16.84
CA SER A 399 -45.91 48.86 16.85
C SER A 399 -46.54 49.25 18.19
N PRO A 400 -46.16 50.39 18.81
CA PRO A 400 -46.94 50.93 19.90
C PRO A 400 -48.26 51.47 19.35
N GLY A 401 -49.36 50.77 19.68
CA GLY A 401 -50.70 51.31 19.60
C GLY A 401 -50.81 52.53 20.51
N LEU A 402 -51.21 53.66 19.93
CA LEU A 402 -51.67 54.84 20.64
C LEU A 402 -53.18 54.69 20.83
N ASP A 403 -53.57 54.10 21.96
CA ASP A 403 -54.89 54.34 22.54
C ASP A 403 -54.79 55.61 23.38
N PHE A 404 -55.54 56.64 23.00
CA PHE A 404 -55.78 57.84 23.82
C PHE A 404 -57.30 57.99 23.94
N ASP A 405 -57.86 57.45 25.02
CA ASP A 405 -59.18 57.82 25.52
C ASP A 405 -59.03 59.08 26.38
N ALA A 406 -59.82 60.13 26.10
CA ALA A 406 -60.70 60.83 27.05
C ALA A 406 -61.19 62.20 26.54
N ALA A 407 -62.52 62.33 26.50
CA ALA A 407 -63.36 63.46 26.95
C ALA A 407 -63.01 64.90 26.51
N ASP A 408 -63.76 65.44 25.54
CA ASP A 408 -64.87 66.42 25.69
C ASP A 408 -65.24 67.04 24.33
#